data_AF-A0A1I4RYT9-F1
#
_entry.id   AF-A0A1I4RYT9-F1
#
_cell.length_a   1.000
_cell.length_b   1.000
_cell.length_c   1.000
_cell.angle_alpha   90.00
_cell.angle_beta   90.00
_cell.angle_gamma   90.00
#
_symmetry.space_group_name_H-M   'P 1'
#
loop_
_entity.id
_entity.type
_entity.pdbx_description
1 polymer ?
#
loop_
_entity_poly.entity_id
_entity_poly.type
_entity_poly.pdbx_seq_one_letter_code
_entity_poly.pdbx_strand_id
1 'polypeptide(L)'
;MDTAASRNREMEALTERATFAAVLVTLVRQRCVETNANRTSRTGLQLRVPVHERPAVRRGFDALIDHGILAMVGEDIGITAQGRVFVAYCRRLRGEKLQGHDDVNDSDQLRRQLEAIQTDRRFDPDHAIEEASTLPGRLEALQQQTKAKRHSPLVWIILAIIIALLGVALLVRLPH
;
A
#
# COMPACT_ATOMS: atom_id res chain seq x y z
N MET A 1 -25.03 -27.21 -6.97
CA MET A 1 -23.66 -27.43 -6.47
C MET A 1 -22.92 -26.10 -6.56
N ASP A 2 -23.49 -25.03 -5.97
CA ASP A 2 -23.29 -23.64 -6.41
C ASP A 2 -23.13 -22.67 -5.23
N THR A 3 -22.21 -22.97 -4.31
CA THR A 3 -21.97 -22.11 -3.13
C THR A 3 -20.52 -21.65 -3.02
N ALA A 4 -19.58 -22.36 -3.67
CA ALA A 4 -18.15 -22.01 -3.69
C ALA A 4 -17.78 -21.00 -4.80
N ALA A 5 -18.51 -20.99 -5.92
CA ALA A 5 -18.23 -20.09 -7.04
C ALA A 5 -18.71 -18.64 -6.79
N SER A 6 -19.76 -18.46 -5.97
CA SER A 6 -20.28 -17.14 -5.59
C SER A 6 -19.38 -16.44 -4.56
N ARG A 7 -18.85 -17.19 -3.58
CA ARG A 7 -17.92 -16.69 -2.56
C ARG A 7 -16.55 -16.27 -3.13
N ASN A 8 -16.20 -16.78 -4.32
CA ASN A 8 -14.94 -16.51 -5.04
C ASN A 8 -14.99 -15.27 -5.97
N ARG A 9 -16.17 -14.69 -6.24
CA ARG A 9 -16.29 -13.41 -6.99
C ARG A 9 -16.49 -12.20 -6.07
N GLU A 10 -16.98 -12.42 -4.86
CA GLU A 10 -17.13 -11.43 -3.78
C GLU A 10 -15.82 -11.13 -3.03
N MET A 11 -14.73 -11.86 -3.29
CA MET A 11 -13.34 -11.38 -3.10
C MET A 11 -13.00 -10.31 -4.16
N GLU A 12 -13.93 -9.36 -4.26
CA GLU A 12 -14.05 -8.22 -5.15
C GLU A 12 -12.73 -7.46 -5.29
N ALA A 13 -12.56 -6.81 -6.44
CA ALA A 13 -11.46 -5.88 -6.69
C ALA A 13 -11.15 -5.08 -5.42
N LEU A 14 -9.91 -5.18 -4.94
CA LEU A 14 -9.42 -4.36 -3.83
C LEU A 14 -9.92 -2.93 -4.05
N THR A 15 -10.70 -2.41 -3.12
CA THR A 15 -11.04 -0.98 -3.12
C THR A 15 -9.76 -0.16 -3.28
N GLU A 16 -9.83 1.05 -3.84
CA GLU A 16 -8.64 1.89 -4.00
C GLU A 16 -7.91 2.10 -2.67
N ARG A 17 -8.65 2.24 -1.57
CA ARG A 17 -8.13 2.32 -0.20
C ARG A 17 -7.35 1.07 0.21
N ALA A 18 -7.94 -0.11 -0.05
CA ALA A 18 -7.27 -1.37 0.24
C ALA A 18 -6.06 -1.61 -0.65
N THR A 19 -6.11 -1.17 -1.91
CA THR A 19 -4.98 -1.20 -2.84
C THR A 19 -3.85 -0.30 -2.35
N PHE A 20 -4.16 0.93 -1.94
CA PHE A 20 -3.19 1.86 -1.38
C PHE A 20 -2.54 1.30 -0.11
N ALA A 21 -3.33 0.75 0.82
CA ALA A 21 -2.82 0.05 1.99
C ALA A 21 -1.91 -1.14 1.63
N ALA A 22 -2.29 -1.95 0.63
CA ALA A 22 -1.50 -3.08 0.15
C ALA A 22 -0.13 -2.63 -0.42
N VAL A 23 -0.09 -1.50 -1.14
CA VAL A 23 1.16 -0.91 -1.64
C VAL A 23 2.07 -0.52 -0.48
N LEU A 24 1.57 0.21 0.50
CA LEU A 24 2.35 0.67 1.66
C LEU A 24 2.93 -0.50 2.47
N VAL A 25 2.12 -1.52 2.75
CA VAL A 25 2.56 -2.71 3.49
C VAL A 25 3.59 -3.50 2.68
N THR A 26 3.44 -3.56 1.36
CA THR A 26 4.41 -4.22 0.47
C THR A 26 5.75 -3.48 0.46
N LEU A 27 5.74 -2.15 0.46
CA LEU A 27 6.96 -1.33 0.54
C LEU A 27 7.73 -1.59 1.84
N VAL A 28 7.04 -1.64 2.97
CA VAL A 28 7.65 -1.95 4.28
C VAL A 28 8.25 -3.36 4.26
N ARG A 29 7.49 -4.36 3.79
CA ARG A 29 7.97 -5.75 3.69
C ARG A 29 9.21 -5.85 2.82
N GLN A 30 9.16 -5.30 1.61
CA GLN A 30 10.26 -5.39 0.65
C GLN A 30 11.52 -4.78 1.26
N ARG A 31 11.39 -3.62 1.92
CA ARG A 31 12.52 -2.97 2.55
C ARG A 31 13.11 -3.79 3.70
N CYS A 32 12.25 -4.39 4.53
CA CYS A 32 12.65 -5.32 5.59
C CYS A 32 13.44 -6.51 5.03
N VAL A 33 12.97 -7.12 3.93
CA VAL A 33 13.67 -8.23 3.25
C VAL A 33 15.01 -7.78 2.67
N GLU A 34 15.06 -6.62 2.00
CA GLU A 34 16.29 -6.06 1.42
C GLU A 34 17.39 -5.83 2.47
N THR A 35 17.01 -5.40 3.68
CA THR A 35 17.96 -5.10 4.76
C THR A 35 18.15 -6.28 5.71
N ASN A 36 17.52 -7.43 5.45
CA ASN A 36 17.47 -8.59 6.35
C ASN A 36 17.10 -8.20 7.80
N ALA A 37 16.09 -7.34 7.93
CA ALA A 37 15.63 -6.80 9.21
C ALA A 37 14.10 -6.96 9.34
N ASN A 38 13.60 -7.00 10.57
CA ASN A 38 12.15 -7.08 10.83
C ASN A 38 11.46 -5.70 10.83
N ARG A 39 12.24 -4.62 10.70
CA ARG A 39 11.78 -3.23 10.72
C ARG A 39 12.61 -2.39 9.76
N THR A 40 12.07 -1.24 9.39
CA THR A 40 12.73 -0.26 8.53
C THR A 40 12.38 1.15 8.97
N SER A 41 13.31 2.10 8.76
CA SER A 41 13.06 3.52 9.01
C SER A 41 11.88 4.02 8.17
N ARG A 42 10.93 4.66 8.84
CA ARG A 42 9.78 5.32 8.23
C ARG A 42 10.21 6.49 7.37
N THR A 43 11.13 7.33 7.87
CA THR A 43 11.63 8.50 7.13
C THR A 43 12.40 8.06 5.90
N GLY A 44 13.21 7.01 6.02
CA GLY A 44 13.95 6.41 4.91
C GLY A 44 13.03 5.94 3.77
N LEU A 45 11.86 5.39 4.10
CA LEU A 45 10.84 5.02 3.11
C LEU A 45 10.19 6.27 2.47
N GLN A 46 9.83 7.27 3.27
CA GLN A 46 9.20 8.50 2.77
C GLN A 46 10.13 9.31 1.85
N LEU A 47 11.44 9.31 2.10
CA LEU A 47 12.41 10.04 1.27
C LEU A 47 12.52 9.47 -0.15
N ARG A 48 12.21 8.18 -0.34
CA ARG A 48 12.20 7.51 -1.64
C ARG A 48 10.94 7.79 -2.46
N VAL A 49 9.92 8.36 -1.83
CA VAL A 49 8.65 8.70 -2.46
C VAL A 49 8.73 10.15 -3.01
N PRO A 50 8.15 10.41 -4.20
CA PRO A 50 8.03 11.77 -4.75
C PRO A 50 7.40 12.74 -3.74
N VAL A 51 7.90 13.98 -3.68
CA VAL A 51 7.53 14.95 -2.64
C VAL A 51 6.02 15.18 -2.53
N HIS A 52 5.31 15.17 -3.66
CA HIS A 52 3.85 15.38 -3.71
C HIS A 52 3.05 14.19 -3.15
N GLU A 53 3.61 12.99 -3.11
CA GLU A 53 2.97 11.79 -2.56
C GLU A 53 3.30 11.57 -1.08
N ARG A 54 4.35 12.21 -0.56
CA ARG A 54 4.81 12.03 0.84
C ARG A 54 3.72 12.26 1.89
N PRO A 55 2.83 13.28 1.78
CA PRO A 55 1.76 13.46 2.74
C PRO A 55 0.78 12.28 2.76
N ALA A 56 0.40 11.75 1.60
CA ALA A 56 -0.48 10.58 1.48
C ALA A 56 0.18 9.35 2.12
N VAL A 57 1.44 9.09 1.78
CA VAL A 57 2.21 7.97 2.34
C VAL A 57 2.39 8.11 3.85
N ARG A 58 2.64 9.32 4.35
CA ARG A 58 2.75 9.59 5.78
C ARG A 58 1.47 9.21 6.51
N ARG A 59 0.32 9.72 6.04
CA ARG A 59 -1.00 9.44 6.63
C ARG A 59 -1.38 7.97 6.52
N GLY A 60 -1.10 7.33 5.39
CA GLY A 60 -1.33 5.90 5.22
C GLY A 60 -0.50 5.05 6.18
N PHE A 61 0.77 5.40 6.44
CA PHE A 61 1.55 4.72 7.46
C PHE A 61 1.01 4.94 8.88
N ASP A 62 0.60 6.18 9.22
CA ASP A 62 -0.03 6.44 10.51
C ASP A 62 -1.31 5.60 10.68
N ALA A 63 -2.14 5.52 9.65
CA ALA A 63 -3.34 4.69 9.66
C ALA A 63 -3.05 3.20 9.83
N LEU A 64 -2.06 2.66 9.11
CA LEU A 64 -1.67 1.26 9.26
C LEU A 64 -1.14 0.93 10.66
N ILE A 65 -0.54 1.91 11.34
CA ILE A 65 -0.06 1.77 12.72
C ILE A 65 -1.24 1.79 13.69
N ASP A 66 -2.18 2.73 13.52
CA ASP A 66 -3.38 2.81 14.34
C ASP A 66 -4.26 1.56 14.23
N HIS A 67 -4.34 0.98 13.02
CA HIS A 67 -5.06 -0.28 12.77
C HIS A 67 -4.29 -1.54 13.19
N GLY A 68 -3.12 -1.38 13.80
CA GLY A 68 -2.30 -2.49 14.32
C GLY A 68 -1.70 -3.39 13.25
N ILE A 69 -1.69 -2.98 11.97
CA ILE A 69 -1.07 -3.72 10.87
C ILE A 69 0.45 -3.52 10.90
N LEU A 70 0.87 -2.28 11.20
CA LEU A 70 2.26 -1.92 11.46
C LEU A 70 2.45 -1.56 12.93
N ALA A 71 3.67 -1.72 13.44
CA ALA A 71 4.09 -1.20 14.74
C ALA A 71 5.26 -0.25 14.55
N MET A 72 5.26 0.83 15.33
CA MET A 72 6.36 1.80 15.39
C MET A 72 7.21 1.54 16.62
N VAL A 73 8.53 1.54 16.46
CA VAL A 73 9.50 1.55 17.56
C VAL A 73 10.57 2.59 17.27
N GLY A 74 10.53 3.70 17.99
CA GLY A 74 11.32 4.88 17.64
C GLY A 74 10.90 5.41 16.26
N GLU A 75 11.84 5.49 15.33
CA GLU A 75 11.61 5.92 13.95
C GLU A 75 11.26 4.75 13.00
N ASP A 76 11.44 3.52 13.47
CA ASP A 76 11.31 2.33 12.65
C ASP A 76 9.88 1.79 12.68
N ILE A 77 9.45 1.26 11.55
CA ILE A 77 8.16 0.58 11.38
C ILE A 77 8.37 -0.85 10.91
N GLY A 78 7.53 -1.76 11.40
CA GLY A 78 7.55 -3.17 11.00
C GLY A 78 6.17 -3.80 11.05
N ILE A 79 6.03 -4.95 10.38
CA ILE A 79 4.76 -5.68 10.30
C ILE A 79 4.48 -6.38 11.64
N THR A 80 3.28 -6.23 12.16
CA THR A 80 2.87 -6.91 13.40
C THR A 80 2.43 -8.35 13.13
N ALA A 81 2.27 -9.14 14.20
CA ALA A 81 1.70 -10.49 14.08
C ALA A 81 0.30 -10.48 13.42
N GLN A 82 -0.52 -9.47 13.73
CA GLN A 82 -1.84 -9.28 13.14
C GLN A 82 -1.75 -8.80 11.69
N GLY A 83 -0.80 -7.92 11.38
CA GLY A 83 -0.56 -7.41 10.03
C GLY A 83 -0.10 -8.48 9.04
N ARG A 84 0.49 -9.59 9.52
CA ARG A 84 0.86 -10.74 8.66
C ARG A 84 -0.33 -11.34 7.92
N VAL A 85 -1.53 -11.30 8.49
CA VAL A 85 -2.76 -11.78 7.84
C VAL A 85 -3.06 -10.96 6.58
N PHE A 86 -3.04 -9.63 6.70
CA PHE A 86 -3.23 -8.72 5.59
C PHE A 86 -2.12 -8.86 4.54
N VAL A 87 -0.86 -9.00 4.98
CA VAL A 87 0.28 -9.24 4.07
C VAL A 87 0.10 -10.54 3.29
N ALA A 88 -0.26 -11.64 3.96
CA ALA A 88 -0.52 -12.93 3.32
C ALA A 88 -1.63 -12.82 2.29
N TYR A 89 -2.72 -12.11 2.62
CA TYR A 89 -3.78 -11.79 1.67
C TYR A 89 -3.28 -11.04 0.43
N CYS A 90 -2.52 -9.95 0.60
CA CYS A 90 -1.94 -9.20 -0.52
C CYS A 90 -1.01 -10.05 -1.41
N ARG A 91 -0.24 -10.96 -0.80
CA ARG A 91 0.65 -11.88 -1.53
C ARG A 91 -0.14 -12.93 -2.32
N ARG A 92 -1.19 -13.50 -1.74
CA ARG A 92 -2.10 -14.44 -2.44
C ARG A 92 -2.78 -13.77 -3.63
N LEU A 93 -3.20 -12.51 -3.49
CA LEU A 93 -3.77 -11.73 -4.60
C LEU A 93 -2.78 -11.51 -5.75
N ARG A 94 -1.47 -11.43 -5.46
CA ARG A 94 -0.41 -11.39 -6.47
C ARG A 94 -0.04 -12.76 -7.05
N GLY A 95 -0.72 -13.83 -6.62
CA GLY A 95 -0.43 -15.19 -7.06
C GLY A 95 0.81 -15.82 -6.39
N GLU A 96 1.33 -15.22 -5.32
CA GLU A 96 2.46 -15.80 -4.60
C GLU A 96 2.02 -17.06 -3.83
N LYS A 97 2.76 -18.17 -4.00
CA LYS A 97 2.58 -19.38 -3.20
C LYS A 97 3.20 -19.16 -1.82
N LEU A 98 2.36 -19.17 -0.79
CA LEU A 98 2.78 -19.06 0.61
C LEU A 98 3.04 -20.44 1.20
N GLN A 99 4.02 -20.54 2.09
CA GLN A 99 4.36 -21.78 2.79
C GLN A 99 4.77 -21.48 4.24
N GLY A 100 4.50 -22.43 5.14
CA GLY A 100 4.95 -22.38 6.53
C GLY A 100 4.43 -21.14 7.28
N HIS A 101 5.34 -20.41 7.92
CA HIS A 101 5.01 -19.25 8.75
C HIS A 101 4.38 -18.07 7.97
N ASP A 102 4.58 -18.02 6.65
CA ASP A 102 4.04 -16.97 5.79
C ASP A 102 2.58 -17.23 5.37
N ASP A 103 2.11 -18.47 5.44
CA ASP A 103 0.75 -18.86 5.03
C ASP A 103 -0.27 -18.66 6.16
N VAL A 104 -0.26 -17.47 6.76
CA VAL A 104 -1.21 -17.13 7.82
C VAL A 104 -2.60 -16.94 7.21
N ASN A 105 -3.59 -17.67 7.70
CA ASN A 105 -4.98 -17.55 7.25
C ASN A 105 -5.91 -17.37 8.45
N ASP A 106 -6.33 -16.14 8.68
CA ASP A 106 -7.34 -15.78 9.68
C ASP A 106 -8.35 -14.85 9.01
N SER A 107 -9.49 -15.41 8.61
CA SER A 107 -10.51 -14.71 7.85
C SER A 107 -11.20 -13.60 8.64
N ASP A 108 -11.35 -13.78 9.96
CA ASP A 108 -12.02 -12.80 10.82
C ASP A 108 -11.12 -11.60 11.07
N GLN A 109 -9.83 -11.84 11.31
CA GLN A 109 -8.83 -10.78 11.41
C GLN A 109 -8.72 -10.02 10.08
N LEU A 110 -8.66 -10.72 8.96
CA LEU A 110 -8.58 -10.11 7.63
C LEU A 110 -9.80 -9.23 7.36
N ARG A 111 -11.01 -9.73 7.64
CA ARG A 111 -12.25 -8.98 7.45
C ARG A 111 -12.26 -7.68 8.24
N ARG A 112 -11.89 -7.73 9.53
CA ARG A 112 -11.78 -6.55 10.39
C ARG A 112 -10.76 -5.54 9.86
N GLN A 113 -9.61 -6.01 9.39
CA GLN A 113 -8.58 -5.14 8.81
C GLN A 113 -9.04 -4.48 7.53
N LEU A 114 -9.70 -5.22 6.63
CA LEU A 114 -10.24 -4.67 5.38
C LEU A 114 -11.35 -3.64 5.65
N GLU A 115 -12.25 -3.91 6.58
CA GLU A 115 -13.32 -2.98 6.98
C GLU A 115 -12.75 -1.68 7.58
N ALA A 116 -11.74 -1.80 8.46
CA ALA A 116 -11.05 -0.66 9.04
C ALA A 116 -10.33 0.20 7.97
N ILE A 117 -9.67 -0.44 7.00
CA ILE A 117 -9.02 0.25 5.88
C ILE A 117 -10.05 0.94 4.98
N GLN A 118 -11.17 0.28 4.69
CA GLN A 118 -12.20 0.84 3.81
C GLN A 118 -12.88 2.06 4.42
N THR A 119 -13.05 2.09 5.74
CA THR A 119 -13.73 3.20 6.44
C THR A 119 -12.80 4.38 6.76
N ASP A 120 -11.48 4.16 6.83
CA ASP A 120 -10.51 5.21 7.14
C ASP A 120 -10.16 6.09 5.92
N ARG A 121 -10.52 7.37 6.02
CA ARG A 121 -10.30 8.39 4.99
C ARG A 121 -8.81 8.67 4.72
N ARG A 122 -7.91 8.30 5.62
CA ARG A 122 -6.45 8.48 5.42
C ARG A 122 -5.89 7.57 4.33
N PHE A 123 -6.63 6.52 3.94
CA PHE A 123 -6.31 5.68 2.78
C PHE A 123 -6.87 6.22 1.46
N ASP A 124 -7.59 7.35 1.50
CA ASP A 124 -8.08 8.00 0.30
C ASP A 124 -6.91 8.71 -0.43
N PRO A 125 -6.54 8.26 -1.65
CA PRO A 125 -5.38 8.78 -2.35
C PRO A 125 -5.55 10.27 -2.75
N ASP A 126 -6.78 10.72 -2.97
CA ASP A 126 -7.08 12.07 -3.46
C ASP A 126 -7.12 13.11 -2.34
N HIS A 127 -7.34 12.68 -1.09
CA HIS A 127 -7.45 13.58 0.06
C HIS A 127 -6.14 14.32 0.39
N ALA A 128 -5.00 13.88 -0.17
CA ALA A 128 -3.71 14.56 -0.04
C ALA A 128 -3.65 15.91 -0.75
N ILE A 129 -4.42 16.07 -1.82
CA ILE A 129 -4.38 17.27 -2.66
C ILE A 129 -5.23 18.38 -2.01
N GLU A 130 -6.33 18.02 -1.35
CA GLU A 130 -7.20 18.98 -0.67
C GLU A 130 -6.51 19.68 0.52
N GLU A 131 -5.75 18.93 1.33
CA GLU A 131 -5.04 19.49 2.50
C GLU A 131 -3.89 20.43 2.12
N ALA A 132 -3.26 20.20 0.95
CA ALA A 132 -2.27 21.14 0.40
C ALA A 132 -2.92 22.42 -0.16
N SER A 133 -4.21 22.35 -0.49
CA SER A 133 -5.00 23.45 -1.05
C SER A 133 -5.43 24.47 0.02
N THR A 134 -5.44 24.10 1.30
CA THR A 134 -5.83 25.01 2.40
C THR A 134 -4.69 25.92 2.87
N LEU A 135 -3.53 25.89 2.22
CA LEU A 135 -2.42 26.82 2.48
C LEU A 135 -2.68 28.15 1.75
N PRO A 136 -2.90 29.28 2.47
CA PRO A 136 -3.42 30.53 1.90
C PRO A 136 -2.47 31.31 0.98
N GLY A 137 -1.38 30.70 0.51
CA GLY A 137 -0.36 31.38 -0.31
C GLY A 137 -0.11 30.80 -1.71
N ARG A 138 -0.75 29.68 -2.10
CA ARG A 138 -0.44 28.97 -3.37
C ARG A 138 -1.61 28.68 -4.31
N LEU A 139 -2.83 29.06 -3.95
CA LEU A 139 -4.04 28.71 -4.70
C LEU A 139 -4.15 29.41 -6.07
N GLU A 140 -3.68 30.65 -6.21
CA GLU A 140 -3.84 31.42 -7.45
C GLU A 140 -3.03 30.85 -8.62
N ALA A 141 -1.85 30.29 -8.34
CA ALA A 141 -0.98 29.70 -9.37
C ALA A 141 -1.43 28.30 -9.82
N LEU A 142 -2.13 27.55 -8.95
CA LEU A 142 -2.58 26.18 -9.24
C LEU A 142 -3.98 26.12 -9.87
N GLN A 143 -4.88 27.06 -9.54
CA GLN A 143 -6.21 27.14 -10.17
C GLN A 143 -6.15 27.38 -11.67
N GLN A 144 -5.10 28.03 -12.17
CA GLN A 144 -4.90 28.20 -13.62
C GLN A 144 -4.35 26.92 -14.31
N GLN A 145 -3.75 25.98 -13.57
CA GLN A 145 -3.20 24.74 -14.12
C GLN A 145 -4.19 23.56 -14.08
N THR A 146 -5.13 23.52 -13.12
CA THR A 146 -6.05 22.38 -12.95
C THR A 146 -7.21 22.29 -13.94
N LYS A 147 -7.48 23.34 -14.73
CA LYS A 147 -8.44 23.24 -15.85
C LYS A 147 -7.95 22.41 -17.03
N ALA A 148 -6.67 21.99 -17.05
CA ALA A 148 -6.08 21.28 -18.17
C ALA A 148 -5.23 20.08 -17.73
N LYS A 149 -5.84 19.04 -17.11
CA LYS A 149 -5.41 17.63 -17.26
C LYS A 149 -6.35 16.69 -16.51
N ARG A 150 -7.36 16.19 -17.22
CA ARG A 150 -7.92 14.86 -16.94
C ARG A 150 -6.75 13.87 -16.98
N HIS A 151 -6.45 13.22 -15.86
CA HIS A 151 -5.36 12.25 -15.79
C HIS A 151 -5.60 11.12 -16.80
N SER A 152 -4.70 11.03 -17.78
CA SER A 152 -4.73 10.05 -18.86
C SER A 152 -4.32 8.67 -18.32
N PRO A 153 -4.98 7.57 -18.76
CA PRO A 153 -4.66 6.19 -18.34
C PRO A 153 -3.20 5.77 -18.61
N LEU A 154 -2.45 6.57 -19.36
CA LEU A 154 -1.01 6.42 -19.58
C LEU A 154 -0.16 6.43 -18.29
N VAL A 155 -0.56 7.17 -17.25
CA VAL A 155 0.22 7.26 -16.00
C VAL A 155 0.22 5.92 -15.25
N TRP A 156 -0.94 5.23 -15.24
CA TRP A 156 -1.07 3.90 -14.64
C TRP A 156 -0.30 2.83 -15.41
N ILE A 157 -0.24 2.94 -16.73
CA ILE A 157 0.53 2.03 -17.58
C ILE A 157 2.03 2.19 -17.31
N ILE A 158 2.53 3.43 -17.18
CA ILE A 158 3.94 3.68 -16.89
C ILE A 158 4.32 3.10 -15.51
N LEU A 159 3.46 3.26 -14.51
CA LEU A 159 3.71 2.72 -13.17
C LEU A 159 3.74 1.18 -13.17
N ALA A 160 2.81 0.53 -13.88
CA ALA A 160 2.80 -0.92 -14.04
C ALA A 160 4.06 -1.44 -14.76
N ILE A 161 4.56 -0.71 -15.76
CA ILE A 161 5.80 -1.06 -16.48
C ILE A 161 7.02 -0.96 -15.56
N ILE A 162 7.09 0.05 -14.70
CA ILE A 162 8.19 0.20 -13.73
C ILE A 162 8.21 -0.97 -12.74
N ILE A 163 7.04 -1.37 -12.24
CA ILE A 163 6.90 -2.53 -11.34
C ILE A 163 7.31 -3.83 -12.05
N ALA A 164 6.89 -4.02 -13.31
CA ALA A 164 7.26 -5.19 -14.10
C ALA A 164 8.78 -5.26 -14.36
N LEU A 165 9.42 -4.14 -14.72
CA LEU A 165 10.86 -4.07 -14.95
C LEU A 165 11.66 -4.35 -13.67
N LEU A 166 11.22 -3.83 -12.53
CA LEU A 166 11.82 -4.14 -11.24
C LEU A 166 11.66 -5.62 -10.86
N GLY A 167 10.51 -6.22 -11.16
CA GLY A 167 10.26 -7.65 -10.97
C GLY A 167 11.20 -8.53 -11.80
N VAL A 168 11.37 -8.20 -13.09
CA VAL A 168 12.28 -8.92 -13.99
C VAL A 168 13.74 -8.75 -13.56
N ALA A 169 14.15 -7.54 -13.15
CA ALA A 169 15.50 -7.28 -12.67
C ALA A 169 15.83 -8.04 -11.37
N LEU A 170 14.82 -8.25 -10.50
CA LEU A 170 14.97 -9.06 -9.29
C LEU A 170 15.12 -10.55 -9.62
N LEU A 171 14.40 -11.02 -10.63
CA LEU A 171 14.38 -12.43 -11.07
C LEU A 171 15.69 -12.82 -11.79
N VAL A 172 16.27 -11.89 -12.54
CA VAL A 172 17.59 -12.08 -13.21
C VAL A 172 18.75 -12.00 -12.20
N ARG A 173 18.55 -11.40 -11.03
CA ARG A 173 19.57 -11.32 -9.96
C ARG A 173 19.60 -12.53 -9.01
N LEU A 174 18.80 -13.56 -9.27
CA LEU A 174 18.82 -14.81 -8.48
C LEU A 174 19.42 -15.99 -9.28
N PRO A 175 20.71 -15.99 -9.66
CA PRO A 175 21.44 -17.23 -9.89
C PRO A 175 22.05 -17.69 -8.57
N HIS A 176 21.47 -18.72 -7.96
CA HIS A 176 22.12 -19.84 -7.25
C HIS A 176 21.05 -20.70 -6.57
#